data_AF-A0A523BGK4-F1
#
_entry.id   AF-A0A523BGK4-F1
#
_cell.length_a   1.000
_cell.length_b   1.000
_cell.length_c   1.000
_cell.angle_alpha   90.00
_cell.angle_beta   90.00
_cell.angle_gamma   90.00
#
_symmetry.space_group_name_H-M   'P 1'
#
loop_
_entity.id
_entity.type
_entity.pdbx_description
1 polymer ?
#
loop_
_entity_poly.entity_id
_entity_poly.type
_entity_poly.pdbx_seq_one_letter_code
_entity_poly.pdbx_strand_id
1 'polypeptide(L)'
;MIVGIARGGWVVARILSDLLNVQDLASLKIEFYKAIGERDRKPRITQPVSESPAGKAVLIADDVADTGESLILAKDHISSQGARETRVATIHYKPWSKIKPDYYASMTDAWIIYPWEIRETIEHLIRIWREETKDPLELRSRLASTGLPLELIDRYFFQKNSQK
;
A
#
# COMPACT_ATOMS: atom_id res chain seq x y z
N MET A 1 14.29 -6.19 13.65
CA MET A 1 14.20 -6.09 12.17
C MET A 1 12.87 -5.46 11.80
N ILE A 2 12.86 -4.59 10.79
CA ILE A 2 11.63 -4.05 10.21
C ILE A 2 11.48 -4.62 8.80
N VAL A 3 10.29 -5.12 8.48
CA VAL A 3 9.96 -5.64 7.14
C VAL A 3 8.88 -4.75 6.54
N GLY A 4 9.21 -3.99 5.50
CA GLY A 4 8.23 -3.22 4.74
C GLY A 4 7.47 -4.09 3.74
N ILE A 5 6.15 -4.04 3.75
CA ILE A 5 5.35 -4.64 2.68
C ILE A 5 5.40 -3.71 1.47
N ALA A 6 6.02 -4.18 0.39
CA ALA A 6 6.15 -3.42 -0.83
C ALA A 6 4.76 -3.26 -1.51
N ARG A 7 4.40 -2.07 -2.00
CA ARG A 7 5.22 -0.84 -2.07
C ARG A 7 4.93 0.17 -0.96
N GLY A 8 3.68 0.25 -0.49
CA GLY A 8 3.23 1.26 0.48
C GLY A 8 4.02 1.26 1.79
N GLY A 9 4.26 0.07 2.34
CA GLY A 9 5.05 -0.14 3.54
C GLY A 9 6.53 0.23 3.45
N TRP A 10 7.10 0.50 2.26
CA TRP A 10 8.51 0.92 2.16
C TRP A 10 8.77 2.27 2.83
N VAL A 11 7.89 3.24 2.60
CA VAL A 11 8.04 4.57 3.20
C VAL A 11 7.88 4.49 4.72
N VAL A 12 6.88 3.72 5.17
CA VAL A 12 6.62 3.48 6.60
C VAL A 12 7.79 2.77 7.28
N ALA A 13 8.30 1.70 6.67
CA ALA A 13 9.45 0.96 7.18
C ALA A 13 10.70 1.85 7.32
N ARG A 14 10.96 2.69 6.31
CA ARG A 14 12.10 3.61 6.37
C ARG A 14 11.96 4.62 7.51
N ILE A 15 10.78 5.24 7.67
CA ILE A 15 10.52 6.19 8.77
C ILE A 15 10.68 5.51 10.12
N LEU A 16 10.09 4.33 10.32
CA LEU A 16 10.19 3.58 11.57
C LEU A 16 11.62 3.17 11.89
N SER A 17 12.40 2.75 10.88
CA SER A 17 13.82 2.41 11.04
C SER A 17 14.63 3.60 11.56
N ASP A 18 14.34 4.80 11.08
CA ASP A 18 14.99 6.03 11.54
C ASP A 18 14.64 6.32 13.01
N LEU A 19 13.34 6.40 13.29
CA LEU A 19 12.82 6.82 14.60
C LEU A 19 13.13 5.82 15.71
N LEU A 20 13.16 4.53 15.39
CA LEU A 20 13.44 3.46 16.34
C LEU A 20 14.93 3.07 16.37
N ASN A 21 15.78 3.72 15.57
CA ASN A 21 17.19 3.37 15.40
C ASN A 21 17.43 1.88 15.10
N VAL A 22 16.64 1.32 14.17
CA VAL A 22 16.74 -0.08 13.72
C VAL A 22 17.29 -0.10 12.32
N GLN A 23 18.52 -0.58 12.14
CA GLN A 23 19.19 -0.63 10.84
C GLN A 23 18.80 -1.86 9.99
N ASP A 24 18.41 -2.96 10.64
CA ASP A 24 17.96 -4.19 9.97
C ASP A 24 16.61 -3.96 9.27
N LEU A 25 16.67 -3.66 7.97
CA LEU A 25 15.54 -3.44 7.08
C LEU A 25 15.47 -4.51 5.99
N ALA A 26 14.29 -5.10 5.82
CA ALA A 26 13.99 -6.02 4.74
C ALA A 26 12.66 -5.66 4.05
N SER A 27 12.42 -6.26 2.90
CA SER A 27 11.21 -6.04 2.09
C SER A 27 10.52 -7.37 1.79
N LEU A 28 9.20 -7.35 1.72
CA LEU A 28 8.34 -8.44 1.26
C LEU A 28 7.36 -7.86 0.24
N LYS A 29 7.19 -8.47 -0.94
CA LYS A 29 6.21 -7.98 -1.94
C LYS A 29 5.00 -8.88 -2.02
N ILE A 30 3.82 -8.28 -1.85
CA ILE A 30 2.52 -8.94 -1.99
C ILE A 30 1.74 -8.24 -3.10
N GLU A 31 1.17 -9.03 -4.01
CA GLU A 31 0.29 -8.54 -5.07
C GLU A 31 -1.05 -9.28 -5.03
N PHE A 32 -2.13 -8.57 -5.35
CA PHE A 32 -3.46 -9.17 -5.47
C PHE A 32 -3.68 -9.71 -6.88
N TYR A 33 -3.80 -11.03 -7.02
CA TYR A 33 -4.02 -11.69 -8.31
C TYR A 33 -5.48 -12.10 -8.46
N LYS A 34 -6.01 -11.99 -9.69
CA LYS A 34 -7.33 -12.54 -10.05
C LYS A 34 -7.11 -13.75 -10.95
N ALA A 35 -7.45 -14.95 -10.48
CA ALA A 35 -7.42 -16.14 -11.33
C ALA A 35 -8.57 -16.10 -12.35
N ILE A 36 -8.36 -16.75 -13.50
CA ILE A 36 -9.39 -16.88 -14.54
C ILE A 36 -10.58 -17.63 -13.93
N GLY A 37 -11.76 -17.00 -13.93
CA GLY A 37 -12.98 -17.57 -13.35
C GLY A 37 -13.23 -17.24 -11.88
N GLU A 38 -12.29 -16.60 -11.16
CA GLU A 38 -12.54 -16.13 -9.80
C GLU A 38 -13.16 -14.73 -9.80
N ARG A 39 -14.10 -14.46 -8.88
CA ARG A 39 -14.70 -13.13 -8.70
C ARG A 39 -13.78 -12.21 -7.91
N ASP A 40 -13.12 -12.75 -6.90
CA ASP A 40 -12.30 -12.00 -5.93
C ASP A 40 -10.80 -12.12 -6.22
N ARG A 41 -10.03 -11.10 -5.84
CA ARG A 41 -8.57 -11.14 -5.90
C ARG A 41 -8.04 -11.73 -4.61
N LYS A 42 -7.01 -12.58 -4.70
CA LYS A 42 -6.31 -13.12 -3.53
C LYS A 42 -4.89 -12.53 -3.42
N PRO A 43 -4.39 -12.24 -2.22
CA PRO A 43 -3.02 -11.80 -2.04
C PRO A 43 -2.07 -12.97 -2.32
N ARG A 44 -0.94 -12.68 -2.98
CA ARG A 44 0.13 -13.62 -3.25
C ARG A 44 1.47 -12.94 -3.01
N ILE A 45 2.38 -13.65 -2.34
CA ILE A 45 3.77 -13.23 -2.22
C ILE A 45 4.45 -13.43 -3.58
N THR A 46 4.92 -12.34 -4.17
CA THR A 46 5.65 -12.35 -5.45
C THR A 46 7.15 -12.15 -5.26
N GLN A 47 7.55 -11.54 -4.14
CA GLN A 47 8.94 -11.52 -3.69
C GLN A 47 8.93 -11.87 -2.20
N PRO A 48 9.50 -13.02 -1.80
CA PRO A 48 9.59 -13.38 -0.39
C PRO A 48 10.45 -12.37 0.37
N VAL A 49 10.40 -12.43 1.70
CA VAL A 49 11.22 -11.57 2.56
C VAL A 49 12.70 -11.59 2.12
N SER A 50 13.26 -10.40 1.89
CA SER A 50 14.58 -10.24 1.28
C SER A 50 15.75 -10.64 2.18
N GLU A 51 15.50 -10.81 3.48
CA GLU A 51 16.48 -11.22 4.47
C GLU A 51 15.84 -12.20 5.46
N SER A 52 16.61 -13.14 5.99
CA SER A 52 16.08 -14.15 6.92
C SER A 52 15.56 -13.52 8.22
N PRO A 53 14.29 -13.76 8.60
CA PRO A 53 13.76 -13.31 9.88
C PRO A 53 14.05 -14.30 11.03
N ALA A 54 14.72 -15.42 10.76
CA ALA A 54 14.90 -16.50 11.72
C ALA A 54 15.54 -16.03 13.04
N GLY A 55 14.88 -16.32 14.16
CA GLY A 55 15.32 -15.92 15.52
C GLY A 55 15.18 -14.43 15.84
N LYS A 56 14.77 -13.59 14.88
CA LYS A 56 14.60 -12.14 15.06
C LYS A 56 13.18 -11.79 15.56
N ALA A 57 13.07 -10.70 16.31
CA ALA A 57 11.79 -10.01 16.48
C ALA A 57 11.56 -9.09 15.28
N VAL A 58 10.41 -9.26 14.62
CA VAL A 58 10.07 -8.61 13.36
C VAL A 58 8.88 -7.67 13.54
N LEU A 59 9.06 -6.43 13.11
CA LEU A 59 7.98 -5.46 12.94
C LEU A 59 7.66 -5.34 11.45
N ILE A 60 6.49 -5.82 11.05
CA ILE A 60 5.95 -5.65 9.70
C ILE A 60 5.37 -4.25 9.60
N ALA A 61 5.75 -3.50 8.58
CA ALA A 61 5.28 -2.14 8.33
C ALA A 61 4.50 -2.06 7.01
N ASP A 62 3.31 -1.45 7.06
CA ASP A 62 2.51 -1.13 5.89
C ASP A 62 1.83 0.24 6.06
N ASP A 63 1.29 0.83 5.00
CA ASP A 63 0.64 2.14 5.11
C ASP A 63 -0.78 2.04 5.70
N VAL A 64 -1.60 1.10 5.23
CA VAL A 64 -2.96 0.88 5.73
C VAL A 64 -3.31 -0.59 5.92
N ALA A 65 -3.95 -0.90 7.03
CA ALA A 65 -4.67 -2.15 7.21
C ALA A 65 -6.11 -2.00 6.67
N ASP A 66 -6.32 -2.27 5.38
CA ASP A 66 -7.63 -2.15 4.71
C ASP A 66 -8.51 -3.40 4.89
N THR A 67 -8.42 -4.39 4.00
CA THR A 67 -9.07 -5.69 4.22
C THR A 67 -8.32 -6.55 5.23
N GLY A 68 -7.03 -6.27 5.41
CA GLY A 68 -6.13 -7.01 6.30
C GLY A 68 -5.50 -8.27 5.68
N GLU A 69 -5.89 -8.67 4.47
CA GLU A 69 -5.45 -9.93 3.88
C GLU A 69 -3.94 -9.98 3.59
N SER A 70 -3.35 -8.89 3.09
CA SER A 70 -1.90 -8.80 2.88
C SER A 70 -1.12 -8.93 4.19
N LEU A 71 -1.62 -8.30 5.26
CA LEU A 71 -0.98 -8.32 6.58
C LEU A 71 -1.01 -9.72 7.19
N ILE A 72 -2.12 -10.43 7.06
CA ILE A 72 -2.24 -11.84 7.49
C ILE A 72 -1.22 -12.70 6.74
N LEU A 73 -1.21 -12.62 5.41
CA LEU A 73 -0.28 -13.39 4.58
C LEU A 73 1.19 -13.06 4.91
N ALA A 74 1.51 -11.80 5.14
CA ALA A 74 2.85 -11.37 5.54
C ALA A 74 3.22 -11.94 6.91
N LYS A 75 2.32 -11.86 7.90
CA LYS A 75 2.55 -12.37 9.25
C LYS A 75 2.78 -13.88 9.25
N ASP A 76 1.99 -14.62 8.50
CA ASP A 76 2.12 -16.08 8.37
C ASP A 76 3.43 -16.46 7.68
N HIS A 77 3.78 -15.78 6.58
CA HIS A 77 5.06 -15.99 5.88
C HIS A 77 6.25 -15.72 6.78
N ILE A 78 6.30 -14.58 7.46
CA ILE A 78 7.42 -14.23 8.34
C ILE A 78 7.54 -15.20 9.52
N SER A 79 6.40 -15.58 10.12
CA SER A 79 6.40 -16.50 11.26
C SER A 79 6.84 -17.91 10.84
N SER A 80 6.40 -18.40 9.67
CA SER A 80 6.84 -19.70 9.13
C SER A 80 8.33 -19.76 8.75
N GLN A 81 8.97 -18.60 8.53
CA GLN A 81 10.42 -18.47 8.29
C GLN A 81 11.24 -18.40 9.60
N GLY A 82 10.62 -18.69 10.75
CA GLY A 82 11.30 -18.85 12.04
C GLY A 82 11.49 -17.56 12.84
N ALA A 83 10.72 -16.51 12.55
CA ALA A 83 10.72 -15.30 13.38
C ALA A 83 10.36 -15.63 14.84
N ARG A 84 11.07 -15.03 15.79
CA ARG A 84 10.82 -15.22 17.23
C ARG A 84 9.53 -14.54 17.68
N GLU A 85 9.22 -13.39 17.06
CA GLU A 85 8.04 -12.59 17.33
C GLU A 85 7.70 -11.79 16.06
N THR A 86 6.41 -11.66 15.76
CA THR A 86 5.93 -10.90 14.60
C THR A 86 4.81 -9.95 15.01
N ARG A 87 5.08 -8.64 14.94
CA ARG A 87 4.09 -7.57 15.15
C ARG A 87 3.87 -6.77 13.87
N VAL A 88 2.74 -6.09 13.80
CA VAL A 88 2.32 -5.27 12.65
C VAL A 88 2.13 -3.81 13.08
N ALA A 89 2.73 -2.89 12.32
CA ALA A 89 2.53 -1.46 12.44
C ALA A 89 1.99 -0.88 11.13
N THR A 90 0.93 -0.08 11.20
CA THR A 90 0.44 0.69 10.05
C THR A 90 0.26 2.17 10.38
N ILE A 91 0.12 3.03 9.37
CA ILE A 91 -0.31 4.42 9.61
C ILE A 91 -1.80 4.42 9.92
N HIS A 92 -2.60 3.82 9.04
CA HIS A 92 -4.06 3.77 9.17
C HIS A 92 -4.58 2.35 9.37
N TYR A 93 -5.73 2.24 10.03
CA TYR A 93 -6.47 1.00 10.24
C TYR A 93 -7.95 1.20 9.88
N LYS A 94 -8.51 0.26 9.11
CA LYS A 94 -9.93 0.25 8.74
C LYS A 94 -10.75 -0.60 9.71
N PRO A 95 -11.95 -0.14 10.15
CA PRO A 95 -12.80 -0.91 11.08
C PRO A 95 -13.20 -2.30 10.56
N TRP A 96 -13.23 -2.51 9.24
CA TRP A 96 -13.57 -3.79 8.60
C TRP A 96 -12.37 -4.71 8.33
N SER A 97 -11.14 -4.29 8.66
CA SER A 97 -9.96 -5.15 8.45
C SER A 97 -10.06 -6.42 9.28
N LYS A 98 -9.76 -7.56 8.64
CA LYS A 98 -9.76 -8.90 9.26
C LYS A 98 -8.69 -9.06 10.35
N ILE A 99 -7.69 -8.21 10.34
CA ILE A 99 -6.63 -8.16 11.35
C ILE A 99 -6.51 -6.73 11.89
N LYS A 100 -6.42 -6.62 13.22
CA LYS A 100 -6.07 -5.37 13.89
C LYS A 100 -4.55 -5.30 14.02
N PRO A 101 -3.88 -4.24 13.50
CA PRO A 101 -2.45 -4.03 13.72
C PRO A 101 -2.13 -3.91 15.21
N ASP A 102 -0.96 -4.39 15.61
CA ASP A 102 -0.45 -4.20 16.97
C ASP A 102 -0.21 -2.71 17.27
N TYR A 103 0.17 -1.94 16.25
CA TYR A 103 0.35 -0.50 16.29
C TYR A 103 -0.30 0.18 15.09
N TYR A 104 -1.01 1.28 15.32
CA TYR A 104 -1.55 2.12 14.26
C TYR A 104 -1.63 3.57 14.74
N ALA A 105 -1.45 4.54 13.83
CA ALA A 105 -1.50 5.96 14.18
C ALA A 105 -2.95 6.47 14.29
N SER A 106 -3.84 6.03 13.39
CA SER A 106 -5.26 6.37 13.46
C SER A 106 -6.17 5.32 12.81
N MET A 107 -7.43 5.29 13.24
CA MET A 107 -8.49 4.48 12.63
C MET A 107 -9.40 5.40 11.81
N THR A 108 -9.76 4.99 10.59
CA THR A 108 -10.62 5.77 9.69
C THR A 108 -11.34 4.88 8.69
N ASP A 109 -12.56 5.23 8.27
CA ASP A 109 -13.25 4.61 7.15
C ASP A 109 -13.02 5.34 5.81
N ALA A 110 -12.62 6.61 5.83
CA ALA A 110 -12.41 7.43 4.64
C ALA A 110 -11.33 6.90 3.69
N TRP A 111 -11.51 7.05 2.38
CA TRP A 111 -10.44 6.76 1.41
C TRP A 111 -9.21 7.63 1.69
N ILE A 112 -8.03 7.02 1.74
CA ILE A 112 -6.76 7.71 2.04
C ILE A 112 -5.99 7.86 0.72
N ILE A 113 -5.34 9.00 0.53
CA ILE A 113 -4.41 9.23 -0.58
C ILE A 113 -3.06 9.53 0.03
N TYR A 114 -2.10 8.61 -0.11
CA TYR A 114 -0.74 8.85 0.37
C TYR A 114 0.11 9.63 -0.64
N PRO A 115 1.12 10.39 -0.16
CA PRO A 115 2.04 11.11 -1.04
C PRO A 115 2.79 10.24 -2.05
N TRP A 116 3.01 8.96 -1.75
CA TRP A 116 3.76 8.02 -2.59
C TRP A 116 2.93 7.29 -3.66
N GLU A 117 1.62 7.51 -3.74
CA GLU A 117 0.72 6.80 -4.67
C GLU A 117 -0.08 7.69 -5.61
N ILE A 118 0.20 9.01 -5.65
CA ILE A 118 -0.62 10.01 -6.37
C ILE A 118 -0.92 9.63 -7.83
N ARG A 119 0.09 9.16 -8.59
CA ARG A 119 -0.12 8.75 -9.98
C ARG A 119 -1.11 7.58 -10.11
N GLU A 120 -1.01 6.60 -9.22
CA GLU A 120 -1.90 5.43 -9.21
C GLU A 120 -3.31 5.84 -8.83
N THR A 121 -3.46 6.75 -7.86
CA THR A 121 -4.75 7.35 -7.49
C THR A 121 -5.38 8.06 -8.67
N ILE A 122 -4.63 8.91 -9.40
CA ILE A 122 -5.12 9.61 -10.59
C ILE A 122 -5.61 8.61 -11.65
N GLU A 123 -4.80 7.59 -11.96
CA GLU A 123 -5.16 6.56 -12.95
C GLU A 123 -6.41 5.78 -12.54
N HIS A 124 -6.53 5.46 -11.24
CA HIS A 124 -7.68 4.75 -10.70
C HIS A 124 -8.97 5.56 -10.80
N LEU A 125 -8.94 6.83 -10.36
CA LEU A 125 -10.10 7.72 -10.39
C LEU A 125 -10.55 8.00 -11.83
N ILE A 126 -9.61 8.26 -12.75
CA ILE A 126 -9.92 8.42 -14.17
C ILE A 126 -10.58 7.16 -14.73
N ARG A 127 -10.11 5.96 -14.35
CA ARG A 127 -10.70 4.71 -14.83
C ARG A 127 -12.16 4.57 -14.39
N ILE A 128 -12.49 4.96 -13.17
CA ILE A 128 -13.87 4.95 -12.66
C ILE A 128 -14.72 5.95 -13.43
N TRP A 129 -14.29 7.22 -13.51
CA TRP A 129 -15.10 8.28 -14.12
C TRP A 129 -15.20 8.21 -15.65
N ARG A 130 -14.36 7.40 -16.30
CA ARG A 130 -14.44 7.15 -17.76
C ARG A 130 -15.74 6.50 -18.21
N GLU A 131 -16.47 5.88 -17.30
CA GLU A 131 -17.81 5.35 -17.56
C GLU A 131 -18.84 6.49 -17.69
N GLU A 132 -18.58 7.63 -17.06
CA GLU A 132 -19.47 8.81 -17.06
C GLU A 132 -19.07 9.85 -18.11
N THR A 133 -17.78 10.15 -18.24
CA THR A 133 -17.27 11.18 -19.14
C THR A 133 -15.93 10.79 -19.76
N LYS A 134 -15.76 11.14 -21.04
CA LYS A 134 -14.49 10.99 -21.76
C LYS A 134 -13.79 12.33 -21.98
N ASP A 135 -14.40 13.44 -21.56
CA ASP A 135 -13.82 14.77 -21.72
C ASP A 135 -12.62 14.95 -20.77
N PRO A 136 -11.39 15.17 -21.30
CA PRO A 136 -10.22 15.40 -20.48
C PRO A 136 -10.33 16.64 -19.57
N LEU A 137 -11.05 17.68 -19.98
CA LEU A 137 -11.21 18.90 -19.18
C LEU A 137 -12.10 18.63 -17.95
N GLU A 138 -13.19 17.89 -18.15
CA GLU A 138 -14.05 17.46 -17.05
C GLU A 138 -13.32 16.53 -16.07
N LEU A 139 -12.59 15.51 -16.58
CA LEU A 139 -11.79 14.62 -15.74
C LEU A 139 -10.74 15.38 -14.92
N ARG A 140 -10.07 16.36 -15.54
CA ARG A 140 -9.13 17.24 -14.85
C ARG A 140 -9.81 18.05 -13.76
N SER A 141 -10.97 18.64 -14.04
CA SER A 141 -11.74 19.41 -13.06
C SER A 141 -12.17 18.56 -11.86
N ARG A 142 -12.61 17.32 -12.11
CA ARG A 142 -12.94 16.36 -11.03
C ARG A 142 -11.72 16.04 -10.18
N LEU A 143 -10.57 15.75 -10.78
CA LEU A 143 -9.32 15.51 -10.05
C LEU A 143 -8.89 16.73 -9.21
N ALA A 144 -9.03 17.94 -9.74
CA ALA A 144 -8.70 19.15 -9.00
C ALA A 144 -9.56 19.32 -7.73
N SER A 145 -10.79 18.78 -7.73
CA SER A 145 -11.68 18.83 -6.56
C SER A 145 -11.33 17.84 -5.45
N THR A 146 -10.43 16.87 -5.68
CA THR A 146 -10.07 15.85 -4.68
C THR A 146 -8.99 16.32 -3.69
N GLY A 147 -8.44 17.52 -3.86
CA GLY A 147 -7.32 18.03 -3.06
C GLY A 147 -5.95 17.52 -3.51
N LEU A 148 -5.88 16.77 -4.62
CA LEU A 148 -4.61 16.38 -5.23
C LEU A 148 -3.83 17.61 -5.75
N PRO A 149 -2.49 17.60 -5.68
CA PRO A 149 -1.69 18.72 -6.18
C PRO A 149 -1.92 18.97 -7.68
N LEU A 150 -2.35 20.19 -8.03
CA LEU A 150 -2.66 20.59 -9.40
C LEU A 150 -1.50 20.34 -10.37
N GLU A 151 -0.27 20.60 -9.94
CA GLU A 151 0.94 20.36 -10.73
C GLU A 151 1.08 18.89 -11.17
N LEU A 152 0.76 17.94 -10.28
CA LEU A 152 0.85 16.51 -10.57
C LEU A 152 -0.29 16.05 -11.49
N ILE A 153 -1.47 16.64 -11.34
CA ILE A 153 -2.60 16.43 -12.26
C ILE A 153 -2.21 16.92 -13.66
N ASP A 154 -1.69 18.14 -13.77
CA ASP A 154 -1.31 18.73 -15.05
C ASP A 154 -0.20 17.94 -15.75
N ARG A 155 0.81 17.52 -14.98
CA ARG A 155 1.88 16.66 -15.47
C ARG A 155 1.35 15.34 -16.02
N TYR A 156 0.35 14.73 -15.37
CA TYR A 156 -0.27 13.50 -15.85
C TYR A 156 -0.90 13.68 -17.25
N PHE A 157 -1.69 14.73 -17.44
CA PHE A 157 -2.34 14.99 -18.73
C PHE A 157 -1.35 15.40 -19.83
N PHE A 158 -0.32 16.18 -19.49
CA PHE A 158 0.73 16.55 -20.44
C PHE A 158 1.46 15.31 -20.99
N GLN A 159 1.92 14.41 -20.10
CA GLN A 159 2.65 13.20 -20.49
C GLN A 159 1.83 12.26 -21.38
N LYS A 160 0.51 12.19 -21.18
CA LYS A 160 -0.41 11.38 -22.01
C LYS A 160 -0.55 11.93 -23.44
N ASN A 161 -0.48 13.25 -23.61
CA ASN A 161 -0.59 13.89 -24.92
C ASN A 161 0.71 13.79 -25.73
N SER A 162 1.88 13.76 -25.08
CA SER A 162 3.19 13.60 -25.74
C SER A 162 3.52 12.16 -26.15
N GLN A 163 2.71 11.18 -25.77
CA GLN A 163 2.86 9.75 -26.14
C GLN A 163 1.95 9.31 -27.30
N LYS A 164 1.24 10.25 -27.94
CA LYS A 164 0.49 10.04 -29.18
C LYS A 164 1.24 10.67 -30.35
#